data_AF-A0A8A1LD67-F1
#
_entry.id   AF-A0A8A1LD67-F1
#
_cell.length_a   1.000
_cell.length_b   1.000
_cell.length_c   1.000
_cell.angle_alpha   90.00
_cell.angle_beta   90.00
_cell.angle_gamma   90.00
#
_symmetry.space_group_name_H-M   'P 1'
#
loop_
_entity.id
_entity.type
_entity.pdbx_description
1 polymer ?
#
loop_
_entity_poly.entity_id
_entity_poly.type
_entity_poly.pdbx_seq_one_letter_code
_entity_poly.pdbx_strand_id
1 'polypeptide(L)'
;MSEGLRDWDLWGPLIFCLLLSMFLSMRAQGDQVSLVFSGVFCIVWIGEAVVTMQIKLLGGNISFFQSVCIIGYTLFPLVIAALLSALGLPIVARIPVYLVLIAWSLAAGVSILGGSGVVKNRVLIAVYPLFVFYIGIGCLCFIS
;
A
#
# COMPACT_ATOMS: atom_id res chain seq x y z
N MET A 1 -23.07 -18.98 -11.97
CA MET A 1 -22.62 -17.64 -11.55
C MET A 1 -22.70 -17.61 -10.03
N SER A 2 -21.70 -18.19 -9.36
CA SER A 2 -21.70 -18.52 -7.92
C SER A 2 -21.21 -17.37 -7.06
N GLU A 3 -21.70 -17.32 -5.83
CA GLU A 3 -21.73 -16.27 -4.79
C GLU A 3 -20.44 -15.47 -4.47
N GLY A 4 -19.30 -15.77 -5.09
CA GLY A 4 -18.00 -15.12 -4.83
C GLY A 4 -17.79 -13.74 -5.50
N LEU A 5 -18.79 -13.19 -6.20
CA LEU A 5 -18.78 -11.81 -6.72
C LEU A 5 -19.02 -10.75 -5.62
N ARG A 6 -19.11 -11.14 -4.34
CA ARG A 6 -19.62 -10.32 -3.22
C ARG A 6 -18.63 -10.14 -2.05
N ASP A 7 -17.34 -10.41 -2.22
CA ASP A 7 -16.35 -10.15 -1.17
C ASP A 7 -15.77 -8.73 -1.30
N TRP A 8 -16.61 -7.73 -0.99
CA TRP A 8 -16.22 -6.34 -0.79
C TRP A 8 -15.61 -6.16 0.60
N ASP A 9 -14.59 -6.95 0.93
CA ASP A 9 -13.96 -6.91 2.23
C ASP A 9 -12.98 -5.73 2.35
N LEU A 10 -13.54 -4.51 2.44
CA LEU A 10 -12.80 -3.26 2.65
C LEU A 10 -12.17 -3.19 4.05
N TRP A 11 -12.39 -4.19 4.91
CA TRP A 11 -11.78 -4.24 6.23
C TRP A 11 -10.27 -4.41 6.15
N GLY A 12 -9.74 -5.18 5.19
CA GLY A 12 -8.31 -5.31 4.94
C GLY A 12 -7.59 -3.97 4.74
N PRO A 13 -7.87 -3.23 3.65
CA PRO A 13 -7.28 -1.90 3.41
C PRO A 13 -7.52 -0.95 4.57
N LEU A 14 -8.71 -0.93 5.17
CA LEU A 14 -9.02 -0.06 6.30
C LEU A 14 -8.12 -0.35 7.52
N ILE A 15 -8.01 -1.62 7.94
CA ILE A 15 -7.23 -2.02 9.11
C ILE A 15 -5.75 -1.73 8.89
N PHE A 16 -5.19 -2.09 7.73
CA PHE A 16 -3.78 -1.83 7.47
C PHE A 16 -3.47 -0.35 7.33
N CYS A 17 -4.35 0.43 6.71
CA CYS A 17 -4.25 1.88 6.63
C CYS A 17 -4.28 2.52 8.03
N LEU A 18 -5.20 2.10 8.90
CA LEU A 18 -5.28 2.60 10.28
C LEU A 18 -4.03 2.25 11.10
N LEU A 19 -3.54 1.00 11.00
CA LEU A 19 -2.32 0.57 11.68
C LEU A 19 -1.09 1.33 11.19
N LEU A 20 -0.95 1.50 9.88
CA LEU A 20 0.13 2.27 9.27
C LEU A 20 0.11 3.72 9.78
N SER A 21 -1.05 4.39 9.68
CA SER A 21 -1.23 5.77 10.14
C SER A 21 -0.96 5.92 11.64
N MET A 22 -1.38 4.93 12.44
CA MET A 22 -1.13 4.90 13.88
C MET A 22 0.37 4.75 14.20
N PHE A 23 1.06 3.80 13.60
CA PHE A 23 2.48 3.58 13.88
C PHE A 23 3.35 4.76 13.42
N LEU A 24 3.03 5.38 12.28
CA LEU A 24 3.71 6.59 11.82
C LEU A 24 3.42 7.79 12.74
N SER A 25 2.19 7.94 13.24
CA SER A 25 1.84 9.06 14.11
C SER A 25 2.41 8.94 15.52
N MET A 26 2.72 7.74 16.02
CA MET A 26 3.37 7.52 17.32
C MET A 26 4.74 8.21 17.46
N ARG A 27 5.41 8.48 16.33
CA ARG A 27 6.69 9.19 16.29
C ARG A 27 6.57 10.70 16.17
N ALA A 28 5.41 11.20 15.76
CA ALA A 28 5.15 12.63 15.65
C ALA A 28 5.00 13.27 17.04
N GLN A 29 5.50 14.50 17.21
CA GLN A 29 5.43 15.22 18.47
C GLN A 29 4.29 16.24 18.48
N GLY A 30 3.52 16.27 19.57
CA GLY A 30 2.53 17.31 19.85
C GLY A 30 1.43 17.40 18.78
N ASP A 31 1.22 18.59 18.25
CA ASP A 31 0.11 18.91 17.34
C ASP A 31 0.24 18.27 15.94
N GLN A 32 1.41 17.70 15.62
CA GLN A 32 1.65 17.05 14.32
C GLN A 32 1.09 15.63 14.25
N VAL A 33 0.75 15.01 15.39
CA VAL A 33 0.22 13.62 15.44
C VAL A 33 -1.05 13.48 14.61
N SER A 34 -1.97 14.42 14.74
CA SER A 34 -3.25 14.44 14.01
C SER A 34 -3.04 14.64 12.50
N LEU A 35 -2.09 15.51 12.12
CA LEU A 35 -1.73 15.77 10.73
C LEU A 35 -1.06 14.56 10.07
N VAL A 36 -0.13 13.88 10.75
CA VAL A 36 0.53 12.68 10.23
C VAL A 36 -0.48 11.54 10.10
N PHE A 37 -1.31 11.32 11.12
CA PHE A 37 -2.33 10.26 11.07
C PHE A 37 -3.32 10.47 9.91
N SER A 38 -3.93 11.65 9.83
CA SER A 38 -4.91 11.97 8.78
C SER A 38 -4.27 12.05 7.40
N GLY A 39 -3.05 12.58 7.30
CA GLY A 39 -2.29 12.66 6.05
C GLY A 39 -1.98 11.28 5.47
N VAL A 40 -1.41 10.37 6.27
CA VAL A 40 -1.12 9.00 5.84
C VAL A 40 -2.41 8.28 5.45
N PHE A 41 -3.47 8.42 6.26
CA PHE A 41 -4.75 7.79 5.96
C PHE A 41 -5.32 8.24 4.61
N CYS A 42 -5.36 9.55 4.35
CA CYS A 42 -5.86 10.10 3.10
C CYS A 42 -4.98 9.69 1.90
N ILE A 43 -3.66 9.74 2.04
CA ILE A 43 -2.72 9.38 0.95
C ILE A 43 -2.88 7.92 0.56
N VAL A 44 -3.03 7.01 1.53
CA VAL A 44 -3.22 5.58 1.27
C VAL A 44 -4.52 5.35 0.49
N TRP A 45 -5.66 5.86 0.98
CA TRP A 45 -6.95 5.68 0.32
C TRP A 45 -7.00 6.28 -1.08
N ILE A 46 -6.49 7.49 -1.26
CA ILE A 46 -6.43 8.14 -2.57
C ILE A 46 -5.48 7.37 -3.50
N GLY A 47 -4.32 6.96 -2.99
CA GLY A 47 -3.33 6.20 -3.76
C GLY A 47 -3.88 4.85 -4.23
N GLU A 48 -4.56 4.09 -3.35
CA GLU A 48 -5.23 2.85 -3.71
C GLU A 48 -6.30 3.05 -4.78
N ALA A 49 -7.12 4.10 -4.65
CA ALA A 49 -8.14 4.42 -5.63
C ALA A 49 -7.55 4.79 -7.01
N VAL A 50 -6.49 5.60 -7.02
CA VAL A 50 -5.79 6.02 -8.25
C VAL A 50 -5.12 4.84 -8.94
N VAL A 51 -4.38 4.02 -8.18
CA VAL A 51 -3.72 2.81 -8.70
C VAL A 51 -4.77 1.85 -9.26
N THR A 52 -5.85 1.62 -8.52
CA THR A 52 -6.94 0.75 -8.97
C THR A 52 -7.60 1.26 -10.25
N MET A 53 -7.89 2.56 -10.31
CA MET A 53 -8.48 3.18 -11.50
C MET A 53 -7.58 2.95 -12.72
N GLN A 54 -6.26 3.11 -12.56
CA GLN A 54 -5.30 2.84 -13.63
C GLN A 54 -5.32 1.38 -14.09
N ILE A 55 -5.35 0.41 -13.17
CA ILE A 55 -5.44 -1.02 -13.51
C ILE A 55 -6.69 -1.31 -14.33
N LYS A 56 -7.82 -0.71 -13.95
CA LYS A 56 -9.07 -0.82 -14.68
C LYS A 56 -9.01 -0.20 -16.08
N LEU A 57 -8.45 1.00 -16.20
CA LEU A 57 -8.28 1.69 -17.49
C LEU A 57 -7.34 0.94 -18.44
N LEU A 58 -6.37 0.20 -17.90
CA LEU A 58 -5.45 -0.65 -18.67
C LEU A 58 -6.05 -2.02 -19.06
N GLY A 59 -7.33 -2.26 -18.76
CA GLY A 59 -8.05 -3.47 -19.15
C GLY A 59 -8.04 -4.60 -18.13
N GLY A 60 -7.75 -4.32 -16.85
CA GLY A 60 -7.81 -5.32 -15.79
C GLY A 60 -9.21 -5.89 -15.57
N ASN A 61 -9.31 -7.22 -15.51
CA ASN A 61 -10.59 -7.93 -15.44
C ASN A 61 -11.18 -7.99 -14.00
N ILE A 62 -10.42 -7.63 -12.96
CA ILE A 62 -10.84 -7.68 -11.54
C ILE A 62 -11.68 -6.46 -11.17
N SER A 63 -12.76 -6.60 -10.40
CA SER A 63 -13.62 -5.48 -9.91
C SER A 63 -12.84 -4.33 -9.24
N PHE A 64 -13.36 -3.09 -9.28
CA PHE A 64 -12.70 -1.90 -8.73
C PHE A 64 -12.39 -2.08 -7.25
N PHE A 65 -13.38 -2.14 -6.37
CA PHE A 65 -13.06 -2.24 -4.94
C PHE A 65 -12.43 -3.59 -4.55
N GLN A 66 -12.59 -4.67 -5.32
CA GLN A 66 -11.81 -5.89 -5.09
C GLN A 66 -10.31 -5.65 -5.31
N SER A 67 -9.96 -4.85 -6.31
CA SER A 67 -8.58 -4.44 -6.55
C SER A 67 -8.07 -3.53 -5.43
N VAL A 68 -8.90 -2.61 -4.92
CA VAL A 68 -8.59 -1.80 -3.72
C VAL A 68 -8.29 -2.71 -2.52
N CYS A 69 -9.18 -3.68 -2.24
CA CYS A 69 -8.98 -4.63 -1.14
C CYS A 69 -7.65 -5.39 -1.27
N ILE A 70 -7.40 -5.95 -2.46
CA ILE A 70 -6.19 -6.72 -2.75
C ILE A 70 -4.92 -5.86 -2.60
N ILE A 71 -4.93 -4.62 -3.11
CA ILE A 71 -3.81 -3.68 -2.94
C ILE A 71 -3.62 -3.34 -1.45
N GLY A 72 -4.72 -3.13 -0.72
CA GLY A 72 -4.68 -2.93 0.72
C GLY A 72 -4.01 -4.09 1.47
N TYR A 73 -4.28 -5.34 1.10
CA TYR A 73 -3.61 -6.51 1.69
C TYR A 73 -2.10 -6.51 1.44
N THR A 74 -1.66 -5.98 0.29
CA THR A 74 -0.22 -5.87 -0.01
C THR A 74 0.49 -4.74 0.73
N LEU A 75 -0.22 -3.91 1.51
CA LEU A 75 0.38 -2.96 2.46
C LEU A 75 0.92 -3.63 3.72
N PHE A 76 0.60 -4.90 3.97
CA PHE A 76 1.02 -5.59 5.19
C PHE A 76 2.54 -5.51 5.49
N PRO A 77 3.46 -5.72 4.53
CA PRO A 77 4.89 -5.53 4.75
C PRO A 77 5.26 -4.09 5.16
N LEU A 78 4.54 -3.08 4.66
CA LEU A 78 4.73 -1.68 5.04
C LEU A 78 4.21 -1.37 6.46
N VAL A 79 3.16 -2.05 6.90
CA VAL A 79 2.72 -1.98 8.31
C VAL A 79 3.80 -2.53 9.24
N ILE A 80 4.50 -3.59 8.83
CA ILE A 80 5.69 -4.10 9.57
C ILE A 80 6.78 -3.03 9.57
N ALA A 81 7.08 -2.40 8.43
CA ALA A 81 8.08 -1.34 8.36
C ALA A 81 7.74 -0.18 9.31
N ALA A 82 6.48 0.25 9.34
CA ALA A 82 5.97 1.28 10.24
C ALA A 82 6.08 0.88 11.72
N LEU A 83 5.74 -0.37 12.07
CA LEU A 83 5.90 -0.89 13.42
C LEU A 83 7.38 -0.88 13.86
N LEU A 84 8.28 -1.36 13.00
CA LEU A 84 9.73 -1.31 13.26
C LEU A 84 10.21 0.14 13.41
N SER A 85 9.61 1.07 12.67
CA SER A 85 9.86 2.51 12.81
C SER A 85 9.50 3.02 14.20
N ALA A 86 8.30 2.67 14.67
CA ALA A 86 7.76 3.04 15.97
C ALA A 86 8.57 2.43 17.12
N LEU A 87 9.08 1.19 16.97
CA LEU A 87 9.92 0.51 17.97
C LEU A 87 11.35 1.08 18.04
N GLY A 88 11.75 1.96 17.12
CA GLY A 88 13.06 2.61 17.15
C GLY A 88 14.22 1.77 16.66
N LEU A 89 13.99 1.03 15.59
CA LEU A 89 15.03 0.26 14.91
C LEU A 89 16.16 1.19 14.41
N PRO A 90 17.43 0.88 14.68
CA PRO A 90 18.55 1.74 14.30
C PRO A 90 18.67 1.88 12.78
N ILE A 91 19.03 3.09 12.32
CA ILE A 91 19.05 3.49 10.90
C ILE A 91 19.82 2.50 10.02
N VAL A 92 20.94 1.96 10.52
CA VAL A 92 21.80 1.01 9.78
C VAL A 92 21.05 -0.27 9.40
N ALA A 93 20.21 -0.80 10.30
CA ALA A 93 19.37 -1.97 10.02
C ALA A 93 18.05 -1.58 9.34
N ARG A 94 17.58 -0.34 9.53
CA ARG A 94 16.34 0.19 8.94
C ARG A 94 16.38 0.18 7.41
N ILE A 95 17.48 0.64 6.81
CA ILE A 95 17.62 0.76 5.34
C ILE A 95 17.43 -0.59 4.61
N PRO A 96 18.23 -1.64 4.88
CA PRO A 96 18.09 -2.90 4.15
C PRO A 96 16.73 -3.58 4.41
N VAL A 97 16.23 -3.51 5.65
CA VAL A 97 14.94 -4.12 6.01
C VAL A 97 13.79 -3.43 5.27
N TYR A 98 13.78 -2.10 5.21
CA TYR A 98 12.70 -1.38 4.55
C TYR A 98 12.71 -1.57 3.04
N LEU A 99 13.90 -1.63 2.43
CA LEU A 99 14.02 -1.95 1.01
C LEU A 99 13.45 -3.33 0.70
N VAL A 100 13.72 -4.34 1.54
CA VAL A 100 13.16 -5.69 1.39
C VAL A 100 11.63 -5.67 1.56
N LEU A 101 11.09 -4.95 2.55
CA LEU A 101 9.65 -4.86 2.78
C LEU A 101 8.92 -4.12 1.65
N ILE A 102 9.49 -3.02 1.15
CA ILE A 102 8.96 -2.29 -0.01
C ILE A 102 9.01 -3.18 -1.26
N ALA A 103 10.12 -3.88 -1.49
CA ALA A 103 10.27 -4.81 -2.61
C ALA A 103 9.25 -5.96 -2.52
N TRP A 104 8.95 -6.45 -1.31
CA TRP A 104 7.90 -7.44 -1.09
C TRP A 104 6.53 -6.87 -1.47
N SER A 105 6.12 -5.72 -0.91
CA SER A 105 4.84 -5.09 -1.24
C SER A 105 4.69 -4.84 -2.74
N LEU A 106 5.76 -4.37 -3.39
CA LEU A 106 5.79 -4.17 -4.84
C LEU A 106 5.65 -5.49 -5.59
N ALA A 107 6.42 -6.53 -5.25
CA ALA A 107 6.34 -7.84 -5.90
C ALA A 107 4.95 -8.46 -5.76
N ALA A 108 4.33 -8.32 -4.60
CA ALA A 108 2.95 -8.73 -4.37
C ALA A 108 1.99 -7.94 -5.28
N GLY A 109 2.08 -6.61 -5.30
CA GLY A 109 1.30 -5.75 -6.21
C GLY A 109 1.45 -6.10 -7.69
N VAL A 110 2.67 -6.39 -8.14
CA VAL A 110 2.97 -6.80 -9.52
C VAL A 110 2.43 -8.19 -9.83
N SER A 111 2.47 -9.12 -8.87
CA SER A 111 1.89 -10.45 -9.06
C SER A 111 0.38 -10.40 -9.33
N ILE A 112 -0.32 -9.44 -8.70
CA ILE A 112 -1.74 -9.17 -8.90
C ILE A 112 -1.99 -8.59 -10.31
N LEU A 113 -1.12 -7.69 -10.78
CA LEU A 113 -1.17 -7.20 -12.16
C LEU A 113 -0.99 -8.33 -13.19
N GLY A 114 -0.08 -9.27 -12.90
CA GLY A 114 0.13 -10.45 -13.74
C GLY A 114 -1.09 -11.38 -13.79
N GLY A 115 -1.82 -11.53 -12.68
CA GLY A 115 -3.03 -12.35 -12.58
C GLY A 115 -4.31 -11.69 -13.10
N SER A 116 -4.38 -10.37 -13.17
CA SER A 116 -5.57 -9.60 -13.58
C SER A 116 -5.79 -9.50 -15.09
N GLY A 117 -4.87 -10.04 -15.89
CA GLY A 117 -4.99 -10.09 -17.35
C GLY A 117 -4.64 -8.79 -18.07
N VAL A 118 -3.97 -7.85 -17.38
CA VAL A 118 -3.45 -6.63 -18.01
C VAL A 118 -2.60 -7.01 -19.22
N VAL A 119 -2.90 -6.40 -20.37
CA VAL A 119 -2.27 -6.71 -21.66
C VAL A 119 -0.76 -6.78 -21.49
N LYS A 120 -0.14 -7.91 -21.84
CA LYS A 120 1.30 -8.21 -21.61
C LYS A 120 2.26 -7.09 -22.04
N ASN A 121 1.84 -6.23 -22.98
CA ASN A 121 2.60 -5.11 -23.51
C ASN A 121 2.44 -3.77 -22.73
N ARG A 122 1.58 -3.71 -21.69
CA ARG A 122 1.33 -2.51 -20.86
C ARG A 122 1.60 -2.71 -19.37
N VAL A 123 2.10 -3.88 -18.97
CA VAL A 123 2.39 -4.21 -17.56
C VAL A 123 3.35 -3.19 -16.94
N LEU A 124 4.38 -2.76 -17.68
CA LEU A 124 5.34 -1.76 -17.21
C LEU A 124 4.67 -0.41 -16.86
N ILE A 125 3.64 -0.02 -17.62
CA ILE A 125 2.89 1.23 -17.40
C ILE A 125 2.02 1.10 -16.15
N ALA A 126 1.46 -0.09 -15.89
CA ALA A 126 0.69 -0.36 -14.69
C ALA A 126 1.56 -0.43 -13.43
N VAL A 127 2.82 -0.86 -13.55
CA VAL A 127 3.77 -0.98 -12.44
C VAL A 127 4.21 0.40 -11.94
N TYR A 128 4.30 1.40 -12.82
CA TYR A 128 4.83 2.73 -12.45
C TYR A 128 4.04 3.43 -11.31
N PRO A 129 2.70 3.55 -11.36
CA PRO A 129 1.93 4.11 -10.25
C PRO A 129 2.05 3.30 -8.94
N LEU A 130 2.08 1.96 -9.03
CA LEU A 130 2.29 1.08 -7.86
C LEU A 130 3.65 1.34 -7.22
N PHE A 131 4.69 1.49 -8.05
CA PHE A 131 6.04 1.78 -7.59
C PHE A 131 6.09 3.11 -6.84
N VAL A 132 5.52 4.16 -7.41
CA VAL A 132 5.44 5.49 -6.77
C VAL A 132 4.66 5.41 -5.45
N PHE A 133 3.56 4.66 -5.42
CA PHE A 133 2.74 4.48 -4.22
C PHE A 133 3.51 3.79 -3.08
N TYR A 134 4.11 2.63 -3.33
CA TYR A 134 4.83 1.89 -2.28
C TYR A 134 6.11 2.59 -1.82
N ILE A 135 6.85 3.23 -2.73
CA ILE A 135 8.02 4.02 -2.35
C ILE A 135 7.60 5.25 -1.56
N GLY A 136 6.53 5.95 -1.95
CA GLY A 136 6.02 7.09 -1.20
C GLY A 136 5.73 6.74 0.25
N ILE A 137 5.01 5.63 0.48
CA ILE A 137 4.73 5.13 1.84
C ILE A 137 6.01 4.67 2.55
N GLY A 138 6.90 3.96 1.85
CA GLY A 138 8.19 3.53 2.39
C GLY A 138 9.05 4.70 2.85
N CYS A 139 9.07 5.80 2.11
CA CYS A 139 9.74 7.05 2.50
C CYS A 139 9.11 7.67 3.75
N LEU A 140 7.78 7.68 3.87
CA LEU A 140 7.10 8.14 5.10
C LEU A 140 7.46 7.26 6.31
N CYS A 141 7.58 5.95 6.12
CA CYS A 141 8.07 5.04 7.16
C CYS A 141 9.52 5.33 7.56
N PHE A 142 10.35 5.78 6.61
CA PHE A 142 11.76 6.09 6.86
C PHE A 142 11.95 7.41 7.62
N ILE A 143 11.11 8.42 7.33
CA ILE A 143 11.17 9.76 7.94
C ILE A 143 10.60 9.78 9.37
N SER A 144 9.64 8.90 9.67
CA SER A 144 9.07 8.72 11.03
C SER A 144 10.07 8.09 12.01
#